data_AF-E2AYE6-F1
#
_entry.id   AF-E2AYE6-F1
#
_cell.length_a   1.000
_cell.length_b   1.000
_cell.length_c   1.000
_cell.angle_alpha   90.00
_cell.angle_beta   90.00
_cell.angle_gamma   90.00
#
_symmetry.space_group_name_H-M   'P 1'
#
loop_
_entity.id
_entity.type
_entity.pdbx_description
1 polymer ?
#
loop_
_entity_poly.entity_id
_entity_poly.type
_entity_poly.pdbx_seq_one_letter_code
_entity_poly.pdbx_strand_id
1 'polypeptide(L)'
;LAACFLHWSYLERGDHSGFTPEKLERISGYVMSYEKILWQYKQDHIICTYGHVTAFQYRDQQNVQREIINTPEMKILLVDANICLDKNQQMQQLFDMRNRNDKALNDHLSEIKNRSQNMISTLYSIRDLGTNTDLRIHGLKRL
;
A
#
# COMPACT_ATOMS: atom_id res chain seq x y z
N LEU A 1 9.87 11.42 -9.86
CA LEU A 1 10.55 12.74 -9.97
C LEU A 1 11.33 13.11 -8.71
N ALA A 2 10.73 13.09 -7.50
CA ALA A 2 11.45 13.33 -6.24
C ALA A 2 12.70 12.43 -6.08
N ALA A 3 12.57 11.13 -6.38
CA ALA A 3 13.69 10.20 -6.41
C ALA A 3 14.80 10.60 -7.39
N CYS A 4 14.44 11.10 -8.58
CA CYS A 4 15.39 11.55 -9.61
C CYS A 4 16.20 12.74 -9.15
N PHE A 5 15.55 13.78 -8.59
CA PHE A 5 16.25 14.96 -8.06
C PHE A 5 17.12 14.62 -6.86
N LEU A 6 16.63 13.76 -5.95
CA LEU A 6 17.41 13.33 -4.81
C LEU A 6 18.66 12.55 -5.26
N HIS A 7 18.49 11.60 -6.18
CA HIS A 7 19.62 10.84 -6.74
C HIS A 7 20.63 11.74 -7.45
N TRP A 8 20.16 12.68 -8.28
CA TRP A 8 21.03 13.67 -8.94
C TRP A 8 21.88 14.46 -7.93
N SER A 9 21.28 14.93 -6.84
CA SER A 9 22.01 15.68 -5.80
C SER A 9 23.09 14.86 -5.08
N TYR A 10 22.93 13.54 -5.02
CA TYR A 10 23.94 12.63 -4.47
C TYR A 10 25.04 12.32 -5.50
N LEU A 11 24.67 12.16 -6.78
CA LEU A 11 25.64 11.98 -7.86
C LEU A 11 26.62 13.15 -7.95
N GLU A 12 26.15 14.39 -7.79
CA GLU A 12 27.01 15.58 -7.76
C GLU A 12 28.04 15.57 -6.61
N ARG A 13 27.78 14.78 -5.56
CA ARG A 13 28.66 14.62 -4.39
C ARG A 13 29.52 13.36 -4.46
N GLY A 14 29.47 12.63 -5.58
CA GLY A 14 30.19 11.37 -5.77
C GLY A 14 29.56 10.16 -5.06
N ASP A 15 28.31 10.27 -4.59
CA ASP A 15 27.59 9.14 -3.99
C ASP A 15 26.72 8.44 -5.05
N HIS A 16 27.08 7.21 -5.37
CA HIS A 16 26.42 6.35 -6.35
C HIS A 16 25.59 5.23 -5.71
N SER A 17 25.39 5.26 -4.38
CA SER A 17 24.60 4.24 -3.69
C SER A 17 23.12 4.28 -4.11
N GLY A 18 22.48 3.12 -4.06
CA GLY A 18 21.03 3.00 -4.19
C GLY A 18 20.28 3.75 -3.08
N PHE A 19 18.95 3.72 -3.15
CA PHE A 19 18.15 4.36 -2.10
C PHE A 19 18.17 3.53 -0.82
N THR A 20 18.81 4.07 0.22
CA THR A 20 18.71 3.55 1.59
C THR A 20 17.30 3.81 2.14
N PRO A 21 16.88 3.11 3.21
CA PRO A 21 15.60 3.38 3.87
C PRO A 21 15.40 4.86 4.24
N GLU A 22 16.45 5.55 4.68
CA GLU A 22 16.41 6.99 5.01
C GLU A 22 16.18 7.85 3.76
N LYS A 23 16.82 7.50 2.63
CA LYS A 23 16.60 8.19 1.34
C LYS A 23 15.18 7.96 0.84
N LEU A 24 14.62 6.75 1.00
CA LEU A 24 13.22 6.45 0.68
C LEU A 24 12.25 7.23 1.56
N GLU A 25 12.49 7.32 2.86
CA GLU A 25 11.68 8.14 3.77
C GLU A 25 11.70 9.62 3.36
N ARG A 26 12.86 10.13 2.96
CA ARG A 26 12.98 11.50 2.43
C ARG A 26 12.22 11.70 1.12
N ILE A 27 12.26 10.72 0.21
CA ILE A 27 11.46 10.74 -1.03
C ILE A 27 9.97 10.77 -0.70
N SER A 28 9.52 9.87 0.20
CA SER A 28 8.15 9.79 0.68
C SER A 28 7.69 11.13 1.28
N GLY A 29 8.52 11.74 2.13
CA GLY A 29 8.27 13.05 2.74
C GLY A 29 8.14 14.18 1.72
N TYR A 30 8.98 14.20 0.68
CA TYR A 30 8.83 15.16 -0.43
C TYR A 30 7.52 14.95 -1.19
N VAL A 31 7.15 13.72 -1.54
CA VAL A 31 5.89 13.48 -2.26
C VAL A 31 4.68 13.86 -1.39
N MET A 32 4.72 13.51 -0.10
CA MET A 32 3.65 13.83 0.85
C MET A 32 3.44 15.35 0.98
N SER A 33 4.50 16.17 0.97
CA SER A 33 4.34 17.63 1.10
C SER A 33 3.61 18.25 -0.09
N TYR A 34 3.76 17.70 -1.29
CA TYR A 34 2.98 18.10 -2.47
C TYR A 34 1.55 17.53 -2.44
N GLU A 35 1.35 16.31 -1.94
CA GLU A 35 0.01 15.71 -1.82
C GLU A 35 -0.87 16.43 -0.79
N LYS A 36 -0.30 16.96 0.30
CA LYS A 36 -1.02 17.78 1.30
C LYS A 36 -1.72 19.00 0.68
N ILE A 37 -1.18 19.51 -0.43
CA ILE A 37 -1.74 20.65 -1.16
C ILE A 37 -2.89 20.20 -2.07
N LEU A 38 -2.92 18.93 -2.49
CA LEU A 38 -3.79 18.43 -3.56
C LEU A 38 -4.96 17.55 -3.12
N TRP A 39 -4.93 16.83 -1.97
CA TRP A 39 -6.10 16.16 -1.36
C TRP A 39 -5.77 15.50 0.00
N GLN A 40 -6.75 15.42 0.91
CA GLN A 40 -6.55 15.04 2.32
C GLN A 40 -6.20 13.57 2.62
N TYR A 41 -6.29 12.63 1.67
CA TYR A 41 -6.16 11.20 1.99
C TYR A 41 -5.40 10.38 0.94
N LYS A 42 -4.33 10.93 0.36
CA LYS A 42 -3.48 10.15 -0.55
C LYS A 42 -2.40 9.41 0.22
N GLN A 43 -2.50 8.09 0.19
CA GLN A 43 -1.47 7.17 0.71
C GLN A 43 -0.63 6.54 -0.40
N ASP A 44 -0.95 6.88 -1.65
CA ASP A 44 -0.31 6.39 -2.84
C ASP A 44 1.20 6.66 -2.79
N HIS A 45 1.64 7.79 -2.21
CA HIS A 45 3.06 8.09 -2.05
C HIS A 45 3.84 7.00 -1.29
N ILE A 46 3.24 6.36 -0.28
CA ILE A 46 3.90 5.28 0.47
C ILE A 46 4.01 4.05 -0.41
N ILE A 47 2.92 3.64 -1.04
CA ILE A 47 2.90 2.44 -1.89
C ILE A 47 3.88 2.61 -3.05
N CYS A 48 3.89 3.77 -3.70
CA CYS A 48 4.80 4.09 -4.81
C CYS A 48 6.26 4.24 -4.39
N THR A 49 6.54 4.63 -3.14
CA THR A 49 7.92 4.78 -2.66
C THR A 49 8.53 3.46 -2.23
N TYR A 50 7.77 2.61 -1.55
CA TYR A 50 8.28 1.36 -0.97
C TYR A 50 7.98 0.12 -1.81
N GLY A 51 7.01 0.16 -2.73
CA GLY A 51 6.73 -0.93 -3.68
C GLY A 51 6.15 -2.21 -3.07
N HIS A 52 5.71 -2.16 -1.81
CA HIS A 52 5.22 -3.33 -1.07
C HIS A 52 3.70 -3.34 -0.90
N VAL A 53 3.16 -4.53 -0.65
CA VAL A 53 1.79 -4.70 -0.18
C VAL A 53 1.67 -4.07 1.20
N THR A 54 0.66 -3.24 1.41
CA THR A 54 0.45 -2.53 2.67
C THR A 54 -0.96 -2.83 3.20
N ALA A 55 -1.05 -3.28 4.45
CA ALA A 55 -2.31 -3.28 5.18
C ALA A 55 -2.59 -1.88 5.69
N PHE A 56 -3.81 -1.39 5.43
CA PHE A 56 -4.24 -0.07 5.83
C PHE A 56 -5.55 -0.16 6.61
N GLN A 57 -5.58 0.47 7.79
CA GLN A 57 -6.79 0.62 8.57
C GLN A 57 -6.93 2.06 9.06
N TYR A 58 -8.02 2.69 8.63
CA TYR A 58 -8.46 3.96 9.18
C TYR A 58 -9.22 3.71 10.49
N ARG A 59 -8.76 4.26 11.61
CA ARG A 59 -9.49 4.24 12.88
C ARG A 59 -10.10 5.61 13.16
N ASP A 60 -9.28 6.65 13.13
CA ASP A 60 -9.72 8.05 13.24
C ASP A 60 -8.74 8.97 12.48
N GLN A 61 -9.02 10.29 12.45
CA GLN A 61 -8.23 11.27 11.70
C GLN A 61 -6.76 11.35 12.14
N GLN A 62 -6.43 10.90 13.36
CA GLN A 62 -5.08 10.95 13.93
C GLN A 62 -4.45 9.56 14.03
N ASN A 63 -5.25 8.50 13.91
CA ASN A 63 -4.86 7.12 14.18
C ASN A 63 -5.10 6.25 12.95
N VAL A 64 -4.11 6.25 12.07
CA VAL A 64 -4.07 5.41 10.88
C VAL A 64 -3.06 4.31 11.11
N GLN A 65 -3.52 3.07 11.18
CA GLN A 65 -2.63 1.91 11.29
C GLN A 65 -2.20 1.49 9.89
N ARG A 66 -0.89 1.36 9.70
CA ARG A 66 -0.28 0.91 8.45
C ARG A 66 0.78 -0.12 8.74
N GLU A 67 0.80 -1.17 7.94
CA GLU A 67 1.81 -2.21 8.06
C GLU A 67 2.24 -2.68 6.67
N ILE A 68 3.54 -2.70 6.43
CA ILE A 68 4.11 -3.29 5.22
C ILE A 68 4.12 -4.80 5.38
N ILE A 69 3.50 -5.50 4.44
CA ILE A 69 3.51 -6.96 4.38
C ILE A 69 4.56 -7.37 3.35
N ASN A 70 5.65 -7.97 3.83
CA ASN A 70 6.71 -8.55 3.01
C ASN A 70 6.23 -9.84 2.32
N THR A 71 5.38 -9.68 1.32
CA THR A 71 4.86 -10.78 0.50
C THR A 71 5.92 -11.27 -0.49
N PRO A 72 5.95 -12.58 -0.82
CA PRO A 72 6.78 -13.07 -1.91
C PRO A 72 6.29 -12.50 -3.25
N GLU A 73 7.09 -12.68 -4.30
CA GLU A 73 6.71 -12.27 -5.65
C GLU A 73 5.39 -12.92 -6.09
N MET A 74 4.44 -12.12 -6.56
CA MET A 74 3.13 -12.56 -7.03
C MET A 74 2.94 -12.16 -8.48
N LYS A 75 2.51 -13.11 -9.32
CA LYS A 75 2.11 -12.84 -10.69
C LYS A 75 0.67 -12.33 -10.70
N ILE A 76 0.48 -11.11 -11.18
CA ILE A 76 -0.83 -10.48 -11.30
C ILE A 76 -1.17 -10.24 -12.77
N LEU A 77 -2.45 -10.41 -13.12
CA LEU A 77 -2.99 -9.95 -14.40
C LEU A 77 -3.71 -8.63 -14.15
N LEU A 78 -3.19 -7.55 -14.72
CA LEU A 78 -3.86 -6.26 -14.71
C LEU A 78 -4.76 -6.15 -15.93
N VAL A 79 -6.07 -6.00 -15.70
CA VAL A 79 -7.08 -5.81 -16.74
C VAL A 79 -7.66 -4.41 -16.59
N ASP A 80 -7.51 -3.58 -17.62
CA ASP A 80 -8.20 -2.29 -17.69
C ASP A 80 -9.54 -2.47 -18.42
N ALA A 81 -10.64 -2.18 -17.70
CA ALA A 81 -11.98 -2.25 -18.27
C ALA A 81 -12.31 -1.07 -19.19
N ASN A 82 -11.46 -0.02 -19.21
CA ASN A 82 -11.67 1.23 -19.93
C ASN A 82 -13.03 1.90 -19.63
N ILE A 83 -13.48 1.79 -18.37
CA ILE A 83 -14.70 2.43 -17.87
C ILE A 83 -14.31 3.67 -17.09
N CYS A 84 -14.72 4.84 -17.57
CA CYS A 84 -14.56 6.08 -16.82
C CYS A 84 -15.63 6.17 -15.73
N LEU A 85 -15.19 6.09 -14.48
CA LEU A 85 -16.07 6.19 -13.31
C LEU A 85 -15.85 7.53 -12.61
N ASP A 86 -16.92 8.29 -12.45
CA ASP A 86 -16.90 9.51 -11.64
C ASP A 86 -16.92 9.15 -10.14
N LYS A 87 -15.77 9.34 -9.49
CA LYS A 87 -15.60 9.06 -8.05
C LYS A 87 -16.52 9.90 -7.16
N ASN A 88 -16.85 11.13 -7.56
CA ASN A 88 -17.75 11.99 -6.79
C ASN A 88 -19.18 11.46 -6.87
N GLN A 89 -19.61 11.05 -8.06
CA GLN A 89 -20.93 10.44 -8.25
C GLN A 89 -21.07 9.15 -7.45
N GLN A 90 -20.04 8.29 -7.45
CA GLN A 90 -20.04 7.05 -6.65
C GLN A 90 -20.12 7.34 -5.14
N MET A 91 -19.35 8.33 -4.66
CA MET A 91 -19.38 8.71 -3.25
C MET A 91 -20.75 9.28 -2.85
N GLN A 92 -21.39 10.05 -3.72
CA GLN A 92 -22.74 10.55 -3.49
C GLN A 92 -23.77 9.40 -3.45
N GLN A 93 -23.67 8.43 -4.35
CA GLN A 93 -24.54 7.24 -4.32
C GLN A 93 -24.39 6.43 -3.02
N LEU A 94 -23.15 6.28 -2.51
CA LEU A 94 -22.92 5.62 -1.22
C LEU A 94 -23.55 6.42 -0.06
N PHE A 95 -23.44 7.74 -0.08
CA PHE A 95 -24.08 8.61 0.91
C PHE A 95 -25.60 8.50 0.88
N ASP A 96 -26.20 8.51 -0.31
CA ASP A 96 -27.64 8.36 -0.49
C ASP A 96 -28.11 6.98 -0.04
N MET A 97 -27.36 5.92 -0.35
CA MET A 97 -27.66 4.56 0.11
C MET A 97 -27.61 4.46 1.63
N ARG A 98 -26.62 5.09 2.26
CA ARG A 98 -26.51 5.17 3.72
C ARG A 98 -27.75 5.81 4.35
N ASN A 99 -28.21 6.93 3.79
CA ASN A 99 -29.39 7.64 4.29
C ASN A 99 -30.69 6.84 4.12
N ARG A 100 -30.77 6.00 3.08
CA ARG A 100 -31.98 5.19 2.79
C ARG A 100 -32.01 3.86 3.55
N ASN A 101 -30.87 3.20 3.71
CA ASN A 101 -30.78 1.88 4.33
C ASN A 101 -29.39 1.63 4.93
N ASP A 102 -29.12 2.29 6.06
CA ASP A 102 -27.84 2.20 6.78
C ASP A 102 -27.50 0.76 7.19
N LYS A 103 -28.50 -0.06 7.57
CA LYS A 103 -28.28 -1.45 7.98
C LYS A 103 -27.70 -2.30 6.85
N ALA A 104 -28.34 -2.32 5.69
CA ALA A 104 -27.88 -3.15 4.57
C ALA A 104 -26.49 -2.72 4.07
N LEU A 105 -26.20 -1.41 4.07
CA LEU A 105 -24.88 -0.89 3.74
C LEU A 105 -23.83 -1.33 4.77
N ASN A 106 -24.14 -1.23 6.07
CA ASN A 106 -23.25 -1.66 7.14
C ASN A 106 -22.96 -3.16 7.10
N ASP A 107 -23.94 -3.98 6.74
CA ASP A 107 -23.76 -5.42 6.56
C ASP A 107 -22.75 -5.71 5.42
N HIS A 108 -22.88 -5.02 4.28
CA HIS A 108 -21.92 -5.15 3.17
C HIS A 108 -20.51 -4.65 3.54
N LEU A 109 -20.42 -3.50 4.20
CA LEU A 109 -19.13 -2.96 4.66
C LEU A 109 -18.45 -3.90 5.67
N SER A 110 -19.24 -4.54 6.53
CA SER A 110 -18.75 -5.54 7.49
C SER A 110 -18.25 -6.80 6.78
N GLU A 111 -18.93 -7.24 5.73
CA GLU A 111 -18.45 -8.36 4.91
C GLU A 111 -17.12 -8.02 4.22
N ILE A 112 -17.01 -6.84 3.60
CA ILE A 112 -15.77 -6.37 2.98
C ILE A 112 -14.64 -6.31 4.00
N LYS A 113 -14.91 -5.80 5.20
CA LYS A 113 -13.94 -5.77 6.30
C LYS A 113 -13.46 -7.18 6.66
N ASN A 114 -14.38 -8.13 6.86
CA ASN A 114 -14.05 -9.50 7.23
C ASN A 114 -13.21 -10.19 6.13
N ARG A 115 -13.61 -10.03 4.87
CA ARG A 115 -12.84 -10.54 3.72
C ARG A 115 -11.44 -9.93 3.66
N SER A 116 -11.31 -8.63 3.90
CA SER A 116 -10.02 -7.93 3.90
C SER A 116 -9.10 -8.43 5.02
N GLN A 117 -9.63 -8.63 6.22
CA GLN A 117 -8.88 -9.18 7.36
C GLN A 117 -8.41 -10.62 7.09
N ASN A 118 -9.26 -11.44 6.50
CA ASN A 118 -8.90 -12.80 6.10
C ASN A 118 -7.77 -12.79 5.07
N MET A 119 -7.86 -11.92 4.05
CA MET A 119 -6.81 -11.78 3.04
C MET A 119 -5.47 -11.36 3.66
N ILE A 120 -5.47 -10.40 4.58
CA ILE A 120 -4.27 -9.99 5.32
C ILE A 120 -3.65 -11.17 6.07
N SER A 121 -4.46 -11.96 6.79
CA SER A 121 -4.01 -13.17 7.48
C SER A 121 -3.39 -14.22 6.54
N THR A 122 -4.00 -14.41 5.37
CA THR A 122 -3.45 -15.29 4.32
C THR A 122 -2.11 -14.78 3.80
N LEU A 123 -1.96 -13.48 3.55
CA LEU A 123 -0.70 -12.90 3.10
C LEU A 123 0.43 -13.07 4.14
N TYR A 124 0.13 -12.95 5.43
CA TYR A 124 1.10 -13.28 6.49
C TYR A 124 1.50 -14.75 6.48
N SER A 125 0.51 -15.64 6.33
CA SER A 125 0.78 -17.08 6.26
C SER A 125 1.68 -17.41 5.07
N ILE A 126 1.46 -16.78 3.91
CA ILE A 126 2.29 -16.94 2.71
C ILE A 126 3.72 -16.43 2.95
N ARG A 127 3.87 -15.24 3.55
CA ARG A 127 5.19 -14.70 3.94
C ARG A 127 5.95 -15.70 4.81
N ASP A 128 5.29 -16.21 5.84
CA ASP A 128 5.91 -17.08 6.84
C ASP A 128 6.26 -18.47 6.26
N LEU A 129 5.54 -18.94 5.24
CA LEU A 129 5.90 -20.13 4.48
C LEU A 129 7.12 -19.88 3.58
N GLY A 130 7.19 -18.72 2.92
CA GLY A 130 8.31 -18.35 2.07
C GLY A 130 9.63 -18.30 2.85
N THR A 131 9.64 -17.64 4.01
CA THR A 131 10.84 -17.54 4.88
C THR A 131 11.32 -18.91 5.38
N ASN A 132 10.40 -19.80 5.75
CA ASN A 132 10.73 -21.16 6.17
C ASN A 132 11.32 -22.01 5.03
N THR A 133 10.90 -21.78 3.79
CA THR A 133 11.39 -22.54 2.63
C THR A 133 12.81 -22.13 2.28
N ASP A 134 13.13 -20.83 2.31
CA ASP A 134 14.49 -20.32 2.10
C ASP A 134 15.48 -20.85 3.15
N LEU A 135 15.08 -20.88 4.43
CA LEU A 135 15.91 -21.44 5.51
C LEU A 135 16.21 -22.94 5.30
N ARG A 136 15.24 -23.72 4.80
CA ARG A 136 15.46 -25.16 4.51
C ARG A 136 16.36 -25.39 3.29
N ILE A 137 16.25 -24.56 2.26
CA ILE A 137 17.12 -24.63 1.07
C ILE A 137 18.57 -24.28 1.44
N HIS A 138 18.79 -23.31 2.34
CA HIS A 138 20.12 -23.00 2.84
C HIS A 138 20.71 -24.09 3.77
N GLY A 139 19.87 -24.78 4.53
CA GLY A 139 20.29 -25.93 5.35
C GLY A 139 20.68 -27.17 4.54
N LEU A 140 20.06 -27.40 3.38
CA LEU A 140 20.36 -28.54 2.50
C LEU A 140 21.64 -28.38 1.67
N LYS A 141 22.18 -27.16 1.54
CA LYS A 141 23.46 -26.89 0.84
C LYS A 141 24.70 -27.08 1.73
N ARG A 142 24.56 -27.62 2.94
CA ARG A 142 25.64 -27.86 3.93
C ARG A 142 25.94 -29.34 4.22
N LEU A 143 25.50 -30.25 3.35
CA LEU A 143 25.89 -31.68 3.35
C LEU A 143 26.61 -32.01 2.05
#